data_AF-A0A5R9A0R4-F1
#
_entry.id   AF-A0A5R9A0R4-F1
#
_cell.length_a   1.000
_cell.length_b   1.000
_cell.length_c   1.000
_cell.angle_alpha   90.00
_cell.angle_beta   90.00
_cell.angle_gamma   90.00
#
_symmetry.space_group_name_H-M   'P 1'
#
loop_
_entity.id
_entity.type
_entity.pdbx_description
1 polymer ?
#
loop_
_entity_poly.entity_id
_entity_poly.type
_entity_poly.pdbx_seq_one_letter_code
_entity_poly.pdbx_strand_id
1 'polypeptide(L)'
;MGDINFSSKGRQLIELYGQMAREGYQRSDEQHVEVAFSDFELRPFRPQIREIMQSHGVRSVLDYGCGGSDWNLAGFDDNGQSAVQYFNLDAAYRYEPARSIDERQKVDCVVSFDVMEHIFVADVPSVLRDLYSCATKLVILNVACYSAAALLPNGENAHITVRQPMWWKGMVDCITPEFPGITTCLICSTGWRQATAFPQWSGDQWQASETFVIAN
;
A
#
# COMPACT_ATOMS: atom_id res chain seq x y z
N MET A 1 12.27 -13.52 1.05
CA MET A 1 12.76 -12.13 1.21
C MET A 1 13.68 -12.07 2.42
N GLY A 2 14.45 -11.00 2.56
CA GLY A 2 15.19 -10.74 3.80
C GLY A 2 14.35 -9.91 4.77
N ASP A 3 14.74 -9.88 6.04
CA ASP A 3 14.12 -8.97 7.01
C ASP A 3 14.46 -7.51 6.67
N ILE A 4 13.47 -6.63 6.77
CA ILE A 4 13.69 -5.18 6.63
C ILE A 4 14.39 -4.70 7.90
N ASN A 5 15.62 -4.20 7.76
CA ASN A 5 16.31 -3.55 8.86
C ASN A 5 15.80 -2.11 9.03
N PHE A 6 14.70 -1.95 9.77
CA PHE A 6 14.14 -0.64 10.08
C PHE A 6 15.11 0.22 10.90
N SER A 7 15.02 1.54 10.76
CA SER A 7 15.68 2.48 11.66
C SER A 7 15.18 2.35 13.10
N SER A 8 15.86 3.00 14.05
CA SER A 8 15.36 3.07 15.43
C SER A 8 13.98 3.71 15.52
N LYS A 9 13.69 4.70 14.66
CA LYS A 9 12.38 5.35 14.57
C LYS A 9 11.34 4.45 13.91
N GLY A 10 11.70 3.71 12.87
CA GLY A 10 10.80 2.72 12.25
C GLY A 10 10.36 1.65 13.24
N ARG A 11 11.27 1.11 14.06
CA ARG A 11 10.92 0.16 15.12
C ARG A 11 9.97 0.75 16.16
N GLN A 12 10.22 1.98 16.61
CA GLN A 12 9.31 2.69 17.52
C GLN A 12 7.91 2.87 16.92
N LEU A 13 7.82 3.20 15.62
CA LEU A 13 6.53 3.33 14.94
C LEU A 13 5.78 1.99 14.87
N ILE A 14 6.47 0.88 14.59
CA ILE A 14 5.84 -0.46 14.60
C ILE A 14 5.24 -0.75 15.97
N GLU A 15 5.93 -0.41 17.06
CA GLU A 15 5.41 -0.58 18.43
C GLU A 15 4.15 0.29 18.67
N LEU A 16 4.17 1.56 18.22
CA LEU A 16 3.04 2.48 18.35
C LEU A 16 1.81 2.04 17.54
N TYR A 17 1.99 1.66 16.27
CA TYR A 17 0.89 1.12 15.45
C TYR A 17 0.40 -0.22 15.99
N GLY A 18 1.30 -1.05 16.54
CA GLY A 18 0.93 -2.29 17.20
C GLY A 18 0.08 -2.06 18.45
N GLN A 19 0.37 -1.00 19.21
CA GLN A 19 -0.49 -0.56 20.31
C GLN A 19 -1.86 -0.13 19.80
N MET A 20 -1.92 0.71 18.76
CA MET A 20 -3.19 1.13 18.15
C MET A 20 -4.02 -0.07 17.66
N ALA A 21 -3.39 -1.07 17.05
CA ALA A 21 -4.06 -2.28 16.58
C ALA A 21 -4.67 -3.13 17.71
N ARG A 22 -4.10 -3.09 18.92
CA ARG A 22 -4.57 -3.86 20.09
C ARG A 22 -5.58 -3.10 20.94
N GLU A 23 -5.39 -1.78 21.08
CA GLU A 23 -6.06 -0.95 22.08
C GLU A 23 -7.00 0.09 21.44
N GLY A 24 -7.07 0.13 20.11
CA GLY A 24 -7.74 1.22 19.42
C GLY A 24 -6.91 2.50 19.39
N TYR A 25 -7.50 3.60 18.92
CA TYR A 25 -6.81 4.89 18.84
C TYR A 25 -7.72 6.09 19.09
N GLN A 26 -7.11 7.20 19.48
CA GLN A 26 -7.80 8.48 19.58
C GLN A 26 -7.75 9.21 18.24
N ARG A 27 -8.82 9.94 17.94
CA ARG A 27 -8.90 10.81 16.77
C ARG A 27 -8.72 12.27 17.15
N SER A 28 -8.40 13.08 16.15
CA SER A 28 -8.28 14.54 16.30
C SER A 28 -9.58 15.24 16.70
N ASP A 29 -10.74 14.56 16.58
CA ASP A 29 -12.06 15.03 17.01
C ASP A 29 -12.48 14.46 18.38
N GLU A 30 -11.50 14.00 19.18
CA GLU A 30 -11.68 13.46 20.54
C GLU A 30 -12.49 12.16 20.61
N GLN A 31 -12.80 11.55 19.45
CA GLN A 31 -13.43 10.23 19.41
C GLN A 31 -12.41 9.12 19.58
N HIS A 32 -12.81 8.06 20.29
CA HIS A 32 -12.03 6.83 20.38
C HIS A 32 -12.58 5.78 19.41
N VAL A 33 -11.67 5.14 18.66
CA VAL A 33 -11.97 4.00 17.79
C VAL A 33 -11.42 2.75 18.45
N GLU A 34 -12.30 1.88 18.92
CA GLU A 34 -11.95 0.63 19.60
C GLU A 34 -11.32 -0.40 18.64
N VAL A 35 -11.88 -0.53 17.43
CA VAL A 35 -11.45 -1.52 16.43
C VAL A 35 -10.65 -0.81 15.35
N ALA A 36 -9.32 -0.84 15.47
CA ALA A 36 -8.43 -0.14 14.56
C ALA A 36 -8.21 -0.90 13.24
N PHE A 37 -7.99 -0.13 12.16
CA PHE A 37 -7.43 -0.59 10.89
C PHE A 37 -8.11 -1.82 10.28
N SER A 38 -9.44 -1.94 10.44
CA SER A 38 -10.20 -3.08 9.92
C SER A 38 -10.97 -2.77 8.64
N ASP A 39 -10.91 -1.51 8.20
CA ASP A 39 -11.43 -1.10 6.91
C ASP A 39 -10.54 -1.65 5.77
N PHE A 40 -11.18 -2.09 4.69
CA PHE A 40 -10.48 -2.59 3.52
C PHE A 40 -10.24 -1.41 2.56
N GLU A 41 -9.13 -0.70 2.75
CA GLU A 41 -8.84 0.58 2.07
C GLU A 41 -8.76 0.50 0.54
N LEU A 42 -8.52 -0.70 -0.01
CA LEU A 42 -8.60 -0.95 -1.46
C LEU A 42 -10.05 -0.93 -1.98
N ARG A 43 -11.04 -1.28 -1.15
CA ARG A 43 -12.43 -1.53 -1.56
C ARG A 43 -13.08 -0.35 -2.31
N PRO A 44 -12.87 0.94 -1.97
CA PRO A 44 -13.40 2.05 -2.75
C PRO A 44 -12.88 2.11 -4.20
N PHE A 45 -11.70 1.54 -4.47
CA PHE A 45 -11.04 1.52 -5.77
C PHE A 45 -11.29 0.22 -6.56
N ARG A 46 -12.09 -0.70 -6.00
CA ARG A 46 -12.25 -2.08 -6.52
C ARG A 46 -12.57 -2.17 -8.01
N PRO A 47 -13.41 -1.32 -8.65
CA PRO A 47 -13.68 -1.45 -10.08
C PRO A 47 -12.44 -1.18 -10.93
N GLN A 48 -11.73 -0.09 -10.65
CA GLN A 48 -10.52 0.29 -11.38
C GLN A 48 -9.39 -0.71 -11.14
N ILE A 49 -9.20 -1.15 -9.89
CA ILE A 49 -8.17 -2.14 -9.56
C ILE A 49 -8.45 -3.48 -10.26
N ARG A 50 -9.73 -3.87 -10.40
CA ARG A 50 -10.10 -5.09 -11.12
C ARG A 50 -9.69 -5.03 -12.58
N GLU A 51 -9.94 -3.92 -13.26
CA GLU A 51 -9.52 -3.72 -14.66
C GLU A 51 -7.99 -3.81 -14.81
N ILE A 52 -7.25 -3.16 -13.92
CA ILE A 52 -5.78 -3.17 -13.92
C ILE A 52 -5.22 -4.58 -13.66
N MET A 53 -5.74 -5.27 -12.64
CA MET A 53 -5.32 -6.65 -12.31
C MET A 53 -5.63 -7.62 -13.46
N GLN A 54 -6.79 -7.46 -14.12
CA GLN A 54 -7.17 -8.27 -15.27
C GLN A 54 -6.26 -8.04 -16.47
N SER A 55 -5.90 -6.79 -16.78
CA SER A 55 -5.02 -6.48 -17.91
C SER A 55 -3.59 -7.02 -17.75
N HIS A 56 -3.16 -7.24 -16.51
CA HIS A 56 -1.86 -7.84 -16.18
C HIS A 56 -1.95 -9.36 -15.90
N GLY A 57 -3.13 -9.98 -16.04
CA GLY A 57 -3.31 -11.41 -15.77
C GLY A 57 -2.88 -11.79 -14.35
N VAL A 58 -3.25 -10.97 -13.36
CA VAL A 58 -2.94 -11.19 -11.94
C VAL A 58 -3.78 -12.35 -11.41
N ARG A 59 -3.13 -13.31 -10.74
CA ARG A 59 -3.76 -14.46 -10.09
C ARG A 59 -3.40 -14.60 -8.61
N SER A 60 -2.35 -13.94 -8.15
CA SER A 60 -1.96 -13.93 -6.74
C SER A 60 -1.65 -12.51 -6.26
N VAL A 61 -2.01 -12.20 -5.02
CA VAL A 61 -1.76 -10.88 -4.43
C VAL A 61 -1.09 -10.99 -3.07
N LEU A 62 -0.26 -10.00 -2.75
CA LEU A 62 0.17 -9.69 -1.39
C LEU A 62 -0.41 -8.33 -0.99
N ASP A 63 -1.19 -8.30 0.07
CA ASP A 63 -1.66 -7.09 0.73
C ASP A 63 -0.60 -6.61 1.72
N TYR A 64 0.17 -5.61 1.32
CA TYR A 64 1.33 -5.10 2.02
C TYR A 64 0.94 -3.92 2.93
N GLY A 65 0.87 -4.20 4.23
CA GLY A 65 0.21 -3.35 5.23
C GLY A 65 -1.29 -3.64 5.29
N CYS A 66 -1.67 -4.91 5.41
CA CYS A 66 -3.06 -5.35 5.28
C CYS A 66 -3.99 -4.89 6.42
N GLY A 67 -3.44 -4.37 7.53
CA GLY A 67 -4.21 -4.10 8.73
C GLY A 67 -5.02 -5.33 9.17
N GLY A 68 -6.32 -5.16 9.34
CA GLY A 68 -7.30 -6.20 9.66
C GLY A 68 -8.10 -6.71 8.45
N SER A 69 -7.67 -6.44 7.22
CA SER A 69 -8.39 -6.89 6.02
C SER A 69 -8.50 -8.42 5.94
N ASP A 70 -9.65 -8.90 5.48
CA ASP A 70 -9.88 -10.32 5.17
C ASP A 70 -10.33 -10.46 3.72
N TRP A 71 -9.44 -11.05 2.91
CA TRP A 71 -9.63 -11.25 1.49
C TRP A 71 -10.64 -12.37 1.14
N ASN A 72 -10.96 -13.24 2.11
CA ASN A 72 -11.91 -14.35 1.96
C ASN A 72 -13.28 -14.03 2.55
N LEU A 73 -13.39 -12.99 3.36
CA LEU A 73 -14.66 -12.57 3.94
C LEU A 73 -15.63 -12.08 2.85
N ALA A 74 -16.87 -12.59 2.91
CA ALA A 74 -17.95 -12.17 2.02
C ALA A 74 -18.34 -10.69 2.25
N GLY A 75 -18.96 -10.07 1.24
CA GLY A 75 -19.38 -8.66 1.32
C GLY A 75 -18.28 -7.64 1.01
N PHE A 76 -17.27 -8.05 0.23
CA PHE A 76 -16.30 -7.12 -0.34
C PHE A 76 -16.92 -6.24 -1.43
N ASP A 77 -17.85 -6.78 -2.22
CA ASP A 77 -18.61 -6.06 -3.23
C ASP A 77 -20.12 -6.08 -2.95
N ASP A 78 -20.88 -5.35 -3.77
CA ASP A 78 -22.34 -5.20 -3.62
C ASP A 78 -23.11 -6.50 -3.92
N ASN A 79 -22.45 -7.51 -4.50
CA ASN A 79 -23.00 -8.84 -4.78
C ASN A 79 -22.66 -9.87 -3.67
N GLY A 80 -21.98 -9.44 -2.60
CA GLY A 80 -21.60 -10.31 -1.49
C GLY A 80 -20.36 -11.18 -1.75
N GLN A 81 -19.63 -10.96 -2.84
CA GLN A 81 -18.39 -11.69 -3.12
C GLN A 81 -17.31 -11.33 -2.09
N SER A 82 -16.38 -12.25 -1.85
CA SER A 82 -15.09 -11.93 -1.22
C SER A 82 -14.16 -11.21 -2.19
N ALA A 83 -13.08 -10.61 -1.70
CA ALA A 83 -12.09 -9.94 -2.56
C ALA A 83 -11.43 -10.93 -3.52
N VAL A 84 -11.08 -12.13 -3.03
CA VAL A 84 -10.53 -13.24 -3.84
C VAL A 84 -11.47 -13.59 -5.00
N GLN A 85 -12.78 -13.71 -4.73
CA GLN A 85 -13.77 -13.99 -5.77
C GLN A 85 -13.96 -12.81 -6.74
N TYR A 86 -14.06 -11.59 -6.21
CA TYR A 86 -14.29 -10.39 -7.02
C TYR A 86 -13.17 -10.12 -8.01
N PHE A 87 -11.91 -10.28 -7.58
CA PHE A 87 -10.72 -10.11 -8.41
C PHE A 87 -10.34 -11.37 -9.20
N ASN A 88 -11.02 -12.50 -8.98
CA ASN A 88 -10.70 -13.80 -9.59
C ASN A 88 -9.23 -14.21 -9.32
N LEU A 89 -8.86 -14.24 -8.03
CA LEU A 89 -7.53 -14.62 -7.55
C LEU A 89 -7.50 -16.11 -7.17
N ASP A 90 -6.36 -16.75 -7.35
CA ASP A 90 -6.05 -18.09 -6.81
C ASP A 90 -5.60 -18.01 -5.35
N ALA A 91 -4.89 -16.94 -4.97
CA ALA A 91 -4.38 -16.75 -3.62
C ALA A 91 -4.26 -15.26 -3.24
N ALA A 92 -4.46 -14.97 -1.97
CA ALA A 92 -4.18 -13.69 -1.36
C ALA A 92 -3.37 -13.91 -0.08
N TYR A 93 -2.27 -13.17 0.04
CA TYR A 93 -1.33 -13.22 1.17
C TYR A 93 -1.28 -11.87 1.85
N ARG A 94 -0.79 -11.85 3.08
CA ARG A 94 -0.82 -10.67 3.95
C ARG A 94 0.54 -10.35 4.55
N TYR A 95 0.78 -9.06 4.73
CA TYR A 95 1.90 -8.56 5.52
C TYR A 95 1.43 -7.40 6.39
N GLU A 96 1.61 -7.51 7.70
CA GLU A 96 1.30 -6.45 8.67
C GLU A 96 2.23 -6.60 9.89
N PRO A 97 3.38 -5.90 9.91
CA PRO A 97 4.35 -6.05 10.98
C PRO A 97 3.80 -5.61 12.35
N ALA A 98 2.88 -4.64 12.41
CA ALA A 98 2.27 -4.19 13.67
C ALA A 98 1.34 -5.25 14.29
N ARG A 99 0.91 -6.25 13.51
CA ARG A 99 0.12 -7.41 13.94
C ARG A 99 0.90 -8.73 13.89
N SER A 100 2.22 -8.68 13.66
CA SER A 100 3.08 -9.87 13.51
C SER A 100 2.62 -10.83 12.41
N ILE A 101 2.08 -10.29 11.30
CA ILE A 101 1.67 -11.07 10.13
C ILE A 101 2.77 -10.95 9.07
N ASP A 102 3.33 -12.08 8.65
CA ASP A 102 4.30 -12.13 7.55
C ASP A 102 4.08 -13.35 6.67
N GLU A 103 3.36 -13.16 5.58
CA GLU A 103 3.16 -14.14 4.52
C GLU A 103 3.86 -13.70 3.22
N ARG A 104 4.86 -12.80 3.32
CA ARG A 104 5.58 -12.23 2.18
C ARG A 104 6.20 -13.34 1.34
N GLN A 105 5.89 -13.30 0.05
CA GLN A 105 6.41 -14.22 -0.95
C GLN A 105 6.27 -13.60 -2.33
N LYS A 106 6.83 -14.27 -3.35
CA LYS A 106 6.64 -13.83 -4.74
C LYS A 106 5.19 -14.04 -5.16
N VAL A 107 4.56 -12.96 -5.62
CA VAL A 107 3.17 -12.90 -6.09
C VAL A 107 3.09 -12.10 -7.38
N ASP A 108 2.00 -12.25 -8.12
CA ASP A 108 1.77 -11.48 -9.34
C ASP A 108 1.65 -9.98 -9.06
N CYS A 109 0.87 -9.62 -8.04
CA CYS A 109 0.60 -8.25 -7.68
C CYS A 109 0.86 -7.98 -6.19
N VAL A 110 1.51 -6.88 -5.87
CA VAL A 110 1.54 -6.36 -4.51
C VAL A 110 0.68 -5.11 -4.45
N VAL A 111 -0.26 -5.07 -3.49
CA VAL A 111 -1.09 -3.89 -3.22
C VAL A 111 -0.70 -3.29 -1.88
N SER A 112 -0.72 -1.96 -1.77
CA SER A 112 -0.49 -1.25 -0.52
C SER A 112 -1.33 0.02 -0.50
N PHE A 113 -2.30 0.09 0.41
CA PHE A 113 -3.29 1.17 0.46
C PHE A 113 -3.31 1.76 1.87
N ASP A 114 -3.00 3.05 1.99
CA ASP A 114 -2.95 3.78 3.28
C ASP A 114 -1.85 3.23 4.22
N VAL A 115 -0.60 3.16 3.73
CA VAL A 115 0.54 2.50 4.41
C VAL A 115 1.83 3.31 4.33
N MET A 116 2.23 3.76 3.14
CA MET A 116 3.54 4.38 2.90
C MET A 116 3.77 5.67 3.71
N GLU A 117 2.72 6.44 3.96
CA GLU A 117 2.64 7.63 4.80
C GLU A 117 2.83 7.35 6.30
N HIS A 118 2.71 6.10 6.74
CA HIS A 118 3.00 5.64 8.10
C HIS A 118 4.47 5.25 8.28
N ILE A 119 5.23 5.11 7.19
CA ILE A 119 6.63 4.68 7.22
C ILE A 119 7.53 5.87 7.53
N PHE A 120 8.45 5.71 8.47
CA PHE A 120 9.43 6.75 8.78
C PHE A 120 10.21 7.10 7.52
N VAL A 121 10.37 8.39 7.23
CA VAL A 121 10.93 8.88 5.95
C VAL A 121 12.27 8.22 5.56
N ALA A 122 13.12 7.87 6.53
CA ALA A 122 14.40 7.22 6.26
C ALA A 122 14.27 5.73 5.88
N ASP A 123 13.17 5.08 6.25
CA ASP A 123 12.89 3.67 5.98
C ASP A 123 12.09 3.47 4.68
N VAL A 124 11.47 4.53 4.14
CA VAL A 124 10.65 4.49 2.91
C VAL A 124 11.36 3.78 1.74
N PRO A 125 12.63 4.09 1.39
CA PRO A 125 13.29 3.41 0.27
C PRO A 125 13.46 1.90 0.50
N SER A 126 13.76 1.48 1.73
CA SER A 126 13.93 0.06 2.07
C SER A 126 12.61 -0.69 2.02
N VAL A 127 11.52 -0.07 2.50
CA VAL A 127 10.16 -0.63 2.44
C VAL A 127 9.69 -0.76 0.99
N LEU A 128 9.91 0.27 0.16
CA LEU A 128 9.58 0.18 -1.27
C LEU A 128 10.34 -0.97 -1.94
N ARG A 129 11.65 -1.09 -1.73
CA ARG A 129 12.42 -2.20 -2.30
C ARG A 129 11.91 -3.57 -1.85
N ASP A 130 11.56 -3.73 -0.58
CA ASP A 130 11.00 -4.99 -0.08
C ASP A 130 9.66 -5.31 -0.75
N LEU A 131 8.77 -4.32 -0.84
CA LEU A 131 7.48 -4.42 -1.53
C LEU A 131 7.66 -4.83 -2.99
N TYR A 132 8.50 -4.13 -3.76
CA TYR A 132 8.78 -4.47 -5.16
C TYR A 132 9.46 -5.85 -5.29
N SER A 133 10.28 -6.24 -4.31
CA SER A 133 10.89 -7.57 -4.28
C SER A 133 9.86 -8.69 -4.11
N CYS A 134 8.62 -8.40 -3.71
CA CYS A 134 7.54 -9.37 -3.63
C CYS A 134 6.73 -9.51 -4.94
N ALA A 135 6.72 -8.51 -5.80
CA ALA A 135 5.98 -8.56 -7.06
C ALA A 135 6.75 -9.31 -8.18
N THR A 136 6.00 -9.88 -9.11
CA THR A 136 6.51 -10.42 -10.38
C THR A 136 5.95 -9.69 -11.61
N LYS A 137 4.80 -9.01 -11.50
CA LYS A 137 4.15 -8.30 -12.61
C LYS A 137 3.78 -6.86 -12.27
N LEU A 138 3.18 -6.64 -11.10
CA LEU A 138 2.48 -5.39 -10.80
C LEU A 138 2.63 -4.95 -9.34
N VAL A 139 2.82 -3.65 -9.14
CA VAL A 139 2.70 -2.98 -7.83
C VAL A 139 1.63 -1.91 -7.93
N ILE A 140 0.67 -1.93 -7.01
CA ILE A 140 -0.39 -0.91 -6.89
C ILE A 140 -0.28 -0.24 -5.52
N LEU A 141 -0.05 1.06 -5.52
CA LEU A 141 0.07 1.86 -4.31
C LEU A 141 -1.05 2.89 -4.26
N ASN A 142 -1.69 3.06 -3.12
CA ASN A 142 -2.44 4.26 -2.78
C ASN A 142 -1.83 4.88 -1.53
N VAL A 143 -1.37 6.13 -1.64
CA VAL A 143 -0.71 6.85 -0.56
C VAL A 143 -1.49 8.11 -0.20
N ALA A 144 -1.89 8.26 1.06
CA ALA A 144 -2.47 9.49 1.56
C ALA A 144 -1.42 10.61 1.63
N CYS A 145 -1.75 11.70 0.95
CA CYS A 145 -1.00 12.94 0.90
C CYS A 145 -1.63 14.00 1.83
N TYR A 146 -2.34 13.57 2.86
CA TYR A 146 -3.03 14.41 3.86
C TYR A 146 -2.92 13.78 5.24
N SER A 147 -3.15 14.58 6.29
CA SER A 147 -3.11 14.10 7.67
C SER A 147 -4.21 13.10 7.99
N ALA A 148 -3.91 12.09 8.80
CA ALA A 148 -4.91 11.18 9.33
C ALA A 148 -5.87 11.91 10.28
N ALA A 149 -7.07 11.34 10.47
CA ALA A 149 -7.87 11.64 11.66
C ALA A 149 -7.28 10.96 12.91
N ALA A 150 -6.58 9.83 12.74
CA ALA A 150 -6.00 9.05 13.83
C ALA A 150 -4.74 9.71 14.43
N LEU A 151 -4.58 9.57 15.74
CA LEU A 151 -3.39 9.98 16.48
C LEU A 151 -2.65 8.74 16.99
N LEU A 152 -1.32 8.81 16.94
CA LEU A 152 -0.44 7.85 17.60
C LEU A 152 -0.61 7.94 19.13
N PRO A 153 -0.25 6.88 19.89
CA PRO A 153 -0.29 6.91 21.36
C PRO A 153 0.52 8.05 22.01
N ASN A 154 1.51 8.59 21.29
CA ASN A 154 2.30 9.75 21.73
C ASN A 154 1.67 11.11 21.39
N GLY A 155 0.49 11.13 20.76
CA GLY A 155 -0.25 12.33 20.37
C GLY A 155 0.10 12.91 19.00
N GLU A 156 1.11 12.38 18.31
CA GLU A 156 1.43 12.78 16.93
C GLU A 156 0.37 12.26 15.93
N ASN A 157 0.33 12.81 14.72
CA ASN A 157 -0.55 12.31 13.67
C ASN A 157 -0.11 10.91 13.21
N ALA A 158 -1.07 10.01 12.94
CA ALA A 158 -0.75 8.66 12.47
C ALA A 158 -0.09 8.64 11.09
N HIS A 159 -0.35 9.64 10.22
CA HIS A 159 0.40 9.82 8.97
C HIS A 159 1.65 10.67 9.27
N ILE A 160 2.77 10.01 9.52
CA ILE A 160 4.01 10.66 9.94
C ILE A 160 4.89 11.14 8.77
N THR A 161 4.69 10.59 7.57
CA THR A 161 5.36 11.01 6.31
C THR A 161 4.34 11.55 5.32
N VAL A 162 3.62 12.62 5.67
CA VAL A 162 2.74 13.31 4.71
C VAL A 162 3.57 14.10 3.70
N ARG A 163 3.43 13.78 2.42
CA ARG A 163 4.13 14.43 1.30
C ARG A 163 3.17 14.61 0.12
N GLN A 164 3.48 15.57 -0.76
CA GLN A 164 2.67 15.83 -1.95
C GLN A 164 2.80 14.69 -2.97
N PRO A 165 1.81 14.49 -3.87
CA PRO A 165 1.82 13.41 -4.86
C PRO A 165 3.12 13.32 -5.69
N MET A 166 3.69 14.46 -6.10
CA MET A 166 4.93 14.47 -6.90
C MET A 166 6.16 14.01 -6.13
N TRP A 167 6.19 14.16 -4.80
CA TRP A 167 7.27 13.62 -3.98
C TRP A 167 7.22 12.09 -3.96
N TRP A 168 6.02 11.52 -3.80
CA TRP A 168 5.82 10.07 -3.88
C TRP A 168 6.15 9.53 -5.27
N LYS A 169 5.72 10.23 -6.34
CA LYS A 169 6.10 9.87 -7.71
C LYS A 169 7.61 9.83 -7.89
N GLY A 170 8.32 10.87 -7.47
CA GLY A 170 9.79 10.91 -7.53
C GLY A 170 10.45 9.81 -6.70
N MET A 171 9.95 9.55 -5.49
CA MET A 171 10.46 8.48 -4.62
C MET A 171 10.30 7.10 -5.28
N VAL A 172 9.13 6.80 -5.83
CA VAL A 172 8.84 5.54 -6.51
C VAL A 172 9.65 5.43 -7.80
N ASP A 173 9.76 6.51 -8.59
CA ASP A 173 10.56 6.56 -9.83
C ASP A 173 12.04 6.28 -9.61
N CYS A 174 12.58 6.61 -8.43
CA CYS A 174 13.96 6.26 -8.10
C CYS A 174 14.15 4.78 -7.77
N ILE A 175 13.09 4.04 -7.43
CA ILE A 175 13.14 2.62 -7.09
C ILE A 175 12.76 1.74 -8.28
N THR A 176 11.79 2.15 -9.12
CA THR A 176 11.29 1.32 -10.23
C THR A 176 12.36 0.84 -11.23
N PRO A 177 13.45 1.59 -11.53
CA PRO A 177 14.54 1.08 -12.37
C PRO A 177 15.26 -0.16 -11.81
N GLU A 178 15.24 -0.37 -10.50
CA GLU A 178 15.81 -1.57 -9.88
C GLU A 178 14.96 -2.83 -10.17
N PHE A 179 13.72 -2.66 -10.62
CA PHE A 179 12.74 -3.72 -10.89
C PHE A 179 12.05 -3.53 -12.26
N PRO A 180 12.80 -3.60 -13.37
CA PRO A 180 12.33 -3.07 -14.65
C PRO A 180 11.13 -3.81 -15.24
N GLY A 181 10.95 -5.10 -14.93
CA GLY A 181 9.81 -5.91 -15.37
C GLY A 181 8.52 -5.74 -14.55
N ILE A 182 8.50 -4.85 -13.55
CA ILE A 182 7.34 -4.62 -12.69
C ILE A 182 6.61 -3.35 -13.14
N THR A 183 5.35 -3.48 -13.55
CA THR A 183 4.47 -2.33 -13.79
C THR A 183 4.07 -1.69 -12.46
N THR A 184 4.01 -0.37 -12.43
CA THR A 184 3.65 0.44 -11.27
C THR A 184 2.36 1.20 -11.55
N CYS A 185 1.42 1.11 -10.62
CA CYS A 185 0.27 1.99 -10.51
C CYS A 185 0.39 2.77 -9.20
N LEU A 186 0.61 4.08 -9.28
CA LEU A 186 0.65 4.96 -8.13
C LEU A 186 -0.59 5.85 -8.09
N ILE A 187 -1.35 5.70 -7.02
CA ILE A 187 -2.49 6.51 -6.65
C ILE A 187 -2.08 7.37 -5.46
N CYS A 188 -2.41 8.66 -5.51
CA CYS A 188 -2.19 9.58 -4.42
C CYS A 188 -3.53 10.17 -3.99
N SER A 189 -3.90 9.95 -2.73
CA SER A 189 -5.12 10.52 -2.14
C SER A 189 -4.78 11.86 -1.50
N THR A 190 -5.36 12.97 -1.97
CA THR A 190 -5.13 14.32 -1.42
C THR A 190 -6.16 14.74 -0.39
N GLY A 191 -7.13 13.88 -0.11
CA GLY A 191 -8.15 14.03 0.91
C GLY A 191 -9.10 12.84 0.91
N TRP A 192 -10.10 12.85 1.80
CA TRP A 192 -11.08 11.78 1.88
C TRP A 192 -11.84 11.61 0.55
N ARG A 193 -11.72 10.42 -0.05
CA ARG A 193 -12.28 10.08 -1.38
C ARG A 193 -11.84 11.01 -2.52
N GLN A 194 -10.70 11.69 -2.36
CA GLN A 194 -10.08 12.51 -3.40
C GLN A 194 -8.76 11.88 -3.78
N ALA A 195 -8.76 11.10 -4.86
CA ALA A 195 -7.60 10.35 -5.32
C ALA A 195 -7.32 10.63 -6.80
N THR A 196 -6.04 10.70 -7.14
CA THR A 196 -5.57 10.80 -8.52
C THR A 196 -4.51 9.75 -8.77
N ALA A 197 -4.63 9.04 -9.88
CA ALA A 197 -3.64 8.07 -10.32
C ALA A 197 -2.71 8.72 -11.36
N PHE A 198 -1.42 8.41 -11.26
CA PHE A 198 -0.49 8.64 -12.37
C PHE A 198 -0.72 7.59 -13.46
N PRO A 199 -0.37 7.88 -14.73
CA PRO A 199 -0.28 6.85 -15.76
C PRO A 199 0.61 5.70 -15.30
N GLN A 200 0.26 4.46 -15.64
CA GLN A 200 1.06 3.29 -15.28
C GLN A 200 2.42 3.33 -15.99
N TRP A 201 3.47 2.82 -15.34
CA TRP A 201 4.82 2.77 -15.93
C TRP A 201 5.61 1.56 -15.46
N SER A 202 6.65 1.18 -16.21
CA SER A 202 7.67 0.22 -15.76
C SER A 202 9.06 0.64 -16.26
N GLY A 203 10.12 0.09 -15.65
CA GLY A 203 11.47 0.32 -16.13
C GLY A 203 11.68 -0.21 -17.55
N ASP A 204 11.09 -1.35 -17.89
CA ASP A 204 11.14 -1.93 -19.24
C ASP A 204 10.50 -1.01 -20.28
N GLN A 205 9.38 -0.35 -19.95
CA GLN A 205 8.76 0.63 -20.84
C GLN A 205 9.67 1.83 -21.11
N TRP A 206 10.43 2.27 -20.10
CA TRP A 206 11.41 3.36 -20.27
C TRP A 206 12.59 2.92 -21.14
N GLN A 207 13.08 1.69 -20.97
CA GLN A 207 14.17 1.15 -21.78
C GLN A 207 13.75 0.89 -23.23
N ALA A 208 12.48 0.55 -23.47
CA ALA A 208 11.93 0.32 -24.81
C ALA A 208 11.59 1.63 -25.56
N SER A 209 11.57 2.77 -24.87
CA SER A 209 11.26 4.07 -25.47
C SER A 209 12.33 4.49 -26.50
N GLU A 210 11.89 4.92 -27.68
CA GLU A 210 12.79 5.52 -28.69
C GLU A 210 13.32 6.90 -28.25
N THR A 211 12.68 7.52 -27.25
CA THR A 211 13.06 8.81 -26.67
C THR A 211 13.54 8.66 -25.23
N PHE A 212 14.56 9.45 -24.84
CA PHE A 212 15.05 9.51 -23.46
C PHE A 212 14.08 10.20 -22.48
N VAL A 213 12.96 10.74 -22.98
CA VAL A 213 11.93 11.41 -22.18
C VAL A 213 10.62 10.65 -22.32
N ILE A 214 9.87 10.57 -21.22
CA ILE A 214 8.50 10.05 -21.20
C ILE A 214 7.60 11.24 -21.57
N ALA A 215 6.86 11.14 -22.67
CA ALA A 215 5.80 12.09 -22.96
C ALA A 215 4.65 11.83 -21.98
N ASN A 216 4.38 12.80 -21.10
CA ASN A 216 3.25 12.76 -20.16
C ASN A 216 1.94 13.10 -20.87
#